data_AF-N9M2F0-F1
#
_entry.id   AF-N9M2F0-F1
#
_cell.length_a   1.000
_cell.length_b   1.000
_cell.length_c   1.000
_cell.angle_alpha   90.00
_cell.angle_beta   90.00
_cell.angle_gamma   90.00
#
_symmetry.space_group_name_H-M   'P 1'
#
loop_
_entity.id
_entity.type
_entity.pdbx_description
1 polymer ?
#
loop_
_entity_poly.entity_id
_entity_poly.type
_entity_poly.pdbx_seq_one_letter_code
_entity_poly.pdbx_strand_id
1 'polypeptide(L)'
;MQVFGDEQLSQEVVAFLQQWDHAICSLEIQDIIQLCRPDIRLVDVSTEIKGIDAYQALWLQYRPFIPEGIRIERQDVKMSIFM
;
A
#
# COMPACT_ATOMS: atom_id res chain seq x y z
N MET A 1 1.08 -15.13 8.65
CA MET A 1 0.58 -13.88 9.27
C MET A 1 0.12 -14.22 10.68
N GLN A 2 0.53 -13.44 11.68
CA GLN A 2 0.19 -13.64 13.08
C GLN A 2 -0.69 -12.48 13.54
N VAL A 3 -1.85 -12.79 14.12
CA VAL A 3 -2.83 -11.78 14.57
C VAL A 3 -2.84 -11.71 16.09
N PHE A 4 -2.85 -10.48 16.61
CA PHE A 4 -3.03 -10.17 18.02
C PHE A 4 -4.22 -9.21 18.14
N GLY A 5 -5.27 -9.62 18.85
CA GLY A 5 -6.47 -8.80 19.06
C GLY A 5 -7.66 -9.24 18.21
N ASP A 6 -8.41 -8.31 17.63
CA ASP A 6 -9.70 -8.58 16.96
C ASP A 6 -9.53 -9.40 15.66
N GLU A 7 -10.03 -10.63 15.66
CA GLU A 7 -9.94 -11.54 14.52
C GLU A 7 -10.82 -11.10 13.33
N GLN A 8 -12.00 -10.52 13.56
CA GLN A 8 -12.89 -10.11 12.48
C GLN A 8 -12.28 -8.94 11.70
N LEU A 9 -11.83 -7.91 12.42
CA LEU A 9 -11.12 -6.79 11.81
C LEU A 9 -9.84 -7.23 11.13
N SER A 10 -9.16 -8.26 11.65
CA SER A 10 -7.99 -8.82 10.99
C SER A 10 -8.32 -9.37 9.60
N GLN A 11 -9.48 -10.00 9.41
CA GLN A 11 -9.91 -10.50 8.11
C GLN A 11 -10.19 -9.36 7.13
N GLU A 12 -10.76 -8.25 7.60
CA GLU A 12 -10.94 -7.05 6.78
C GLU A 12 -9.60 -6.47 6.33
N VAL A 13 -8.61 -6.40 7.23
CA VAL A 13 -7.25 -5.96 6.89
C VAL A 13 -6.60 -6.92 5.89
N VAL A 14 -6.76 -8.25 6.05
CA VAL A 14 -6.23 -9.24 5.08
C VAL A 14 -6.83 -9.00 3.70
N ALA A 15 -8.15 -8.85 3.62
CA ALA A 15 -8.85 -8.63 2.37
C ALA A 15 -8.40 -7.32 1.70
N PHE A 16 -8.21 -6.26 2.49
CA PHE A 16 -7.67 -5.00 1.99
C PHE A 16 -6.23 -5.15 1.48
N LEU A 17 -5.36 -5.87 2.20
CA LEU A 17 -3.98 -6.12 1.76
C LEU A 17 -3.91 -6.86 0.42
N GLN A 18 -4.85 -7.77 0.15
CA GLN A 18 -4.94 -8.46 -1.15
C GLN A 18 -5.33 -7.50 -2.28
N GLN A 19 -6.25 -6.58 -2.02
CA GLN A 19 -6.62 -5.53 -2.99
C GLN A 19 -5.44 -4.58 -3.24
N TRP A 20 -4.75 -4.20 -2.18
CA TRP A 20 -3.54 -3.38 -2.24
C TRP A 20 -2.45 -4.04 -3.08
N ASP A 21 -2.22 -5.34 -2.90
CA ASP A 21 -1.24 -6.08 -3.70
C ASP A 21 -1.55 -6.04 -5.18
N HIS A 22 -2.81 -6.25 -5.51
CA HIS A 22 -3.27 -6.23 -6.88
C HIS A 22 -3.05 -4.85 -7.51
N ALA A 23 -3.42 -3.78 -6.80
CA ALA A 23 -3.26 -2.40 -7.27
C ALA A 23 -1.79 -2.02 -7.46
N ILE A 24 -0.89 -2.42 -6.55
CA ILE A 24 0.54 -2.16 -6.74
C ILE A 24 1.07 -2.95 -7.93
N CYS A 25 0.69 -4.23 -8.05
CA CYS A 25 1.16 -5.09 -9.16
C CYS A 25 0.64 -4.66 -10.53
N SER A 26 -0.48 -3.92 -10.62
CA SER A 26 -0.96 -3.36 -11.89
C SER A 26 -0.06 -2.23 -12.39
N LEU A 27 0.72 -1.61 -11.50
CA LEU A 27 1.54 -0.44 -11.76
C LEU A 27 0.75 0.79 -12.28
N GLU A 28 -0.58 0.77 -12.14
CA GLU A 28 -1.48 1.84 -12.52
C GLU A 28 -1.77 2.72 -11.31
N ILE A 29 -1.30 3.97 -11.38
CA ILE A 29 -1.44 4.90 -10.24
C ILE A 29 -2.90 5.12 -9.83
N GLN A 30 -3.83 5.04 -10.78
CA GLN A 30 -5.26 5.20 -10.50
C GLN A 30 -5.81 4.08 -9.60
N ASP A 31 -5.34 2.85 -9.77
CA ASP A 31 -5.75 1.71 -8.93
C ASP A 31 -5.21 1.89 -7.51
N ILE A 32 -3.99 2.42 -7.39
CA ILE A 32 -3.31 2.62 -6.10
C ILE A 32 -3.98 3.75 -5.31
N ILE A 33 -4.20 4.92 -5.93
CA ILE A 33 -4.74 6.09 -5.22
C ILE A 33 -6.20 5.90 -4.79
N GLN A 34 -6.97 5.04 -5.45
CA GLN A 34 -8.34 4.69 -5.04
C GLN A 34 -8.39 3.98 -3.68
N LEU A 35 -7.30 3.29 -3.29
CA LEU A 35 -7.19 2.62 -2.00
C LEU A 35 -6.58 3.52 -0.91
N CYS A 36 -6.13 4.72 -1.28
CA CYS A 36 -5.48 5.67 -0.38
C CYS A 36 -6.49 6.64 0.22
N ARG A 37 -6.27 7.02 1.48
CA ARG A 37 -6.93 8.20 2.03
C ARG A 37 -6.37 9.48 1.38
N PRO A 38 -7.17 10.56 1.27
CA PRO A 38 -6.71 11.84 0.72
C PRO A 38 -5.47 12.41 1.43
N ASP A 39 -5.37 12.18 2.75
CA ASP A 39 -4.31 12.65 3.63
C ASP A 39 -3.12 11.67 3.76
N ILE A 40 -2.92 10.80 2.76
CA ILE A 40 -1.80 9.85 2.75
C ILE A 40 -0.46 10.54 2.99
N ARG A 41 0.38 9.87 3.77
CA ARG A 41 1.78 10.25 3.97
C ARG A 41 2.66 9.10 3.52
N LEU A 42 3.46 9.32 2.50
CA LEU A 42 4.51 8.39 2.11
C LEU A 42 5.82 8.90 2.73
N VAL A 43 6.43 8.07 3.56
CA VAL A 43 7.70 8.39 4.24
C VAL A 43 8.76 7.42 3.75
N ASP A 44 9.84 7.97 3.22
CA ASP A 44 11.08 7.26 2.91
C ASP A 44 12.23 7.84 3.75
N VAL A 45 13.40 7.21 3.73
CA VAL A 45 14.59 7.56 4.54
C VAL A 45 14.98 9.04 4.42
N SER A 46 14.74 9.65 3.25
CA SER A 46 15.14 11.04 2.96
C SER A 46 13.99 12.02 2.77
N THR A 47 12.74 11.54 2.64
CA THR A 47 11.61 12.39 2.22
C THR A 47 10.29 11.99 2.85
N GLU A 48 9.47 13.00 3.16
CA GLU A 48 8.04 12.85 3.46
C GLU A 48 7.22 13.49 2.35
N ILE A 49 6.33 12.72 1.74
CA ILE A 49 5.39 13.16 0.70
C ILE A 49 3.99 13.15 1.30
N LYS A 50 3.28 14.26 1.10
CA LYS A 50 1.96 14.51 1.73
C LYS A 50 0.90 14.68 0.67
N GLY A 51 -0.16 13.90 0.79
CA GLY A 51 -1.34 13.94 -0.06
C GLY A 51 -1.18 13.16 -1.35
N ILE A 52 -2.34 12.83 -1.94
CA ILE A 52 -2.43 12.02 -3.17
C ILE A 52 -1.75 12.70 -4.34
N ASP A 53 -1.89 14.02 -4.52
CA ASP A 53 -1.32 14.74 -5.66
C ASP A 53 0.21 14.64 -5.71
N ALA A 54 0.86 14.82 -4.56
CA ALA A 54 2.31 14.74 -4.45
C ALA A 54 2.81 13.30 -4.66
N TYR A 55 2.06 12.31 -4.17
CA TYR A 55 2.35 10.90 -4.42
C TYR A 55 2.20 10.53 -5.90
N GLN A 56 1.14 10.98 -6.56
CA GLN A 56 0.89 10.74 -7.98
C GLN A 56 1.99 11.36 -8.85
N ALA A 57 2.42 12.59 -8.54
CA ALA A 57 3.53 13.24 -9.24
C ALA A 57 4.84 12.44 -9.12
N LEU A 58 5.15 11.96 -7.91
CA LEU A 58 6.31 11.11 -7.67
C LEU A 58 6.21 9.79 -8.44
N TRP A 59 5.05 9.13 -8.41
CA TRP A 59 4.84 7.88 -9.12
C TRP A 59 5.09 8.04 -10.62
N LEU A 60 4.55 9.08 -11.25
CA LEU A 60 4.75 9.36 -12.67
C LEU A 60 6.22 9.62 -13.01
N GLN A 61 6.98 10.23 -12.10
CA GLN A 61 8.41 10.44 -12.26
C GLN A 61 9.19 9.12 -12.25
N TYR A 62 8.82 8.16 -11.38
CA TYR A 62 9.57 6.91 -11.21
C TYR A 62 9.04 5.72 -12.02
N ARG A 63 7.78 5.74 -12.45
CA ARG A 63 7.11 4.65 -13.19
C ARG A 63 7.91 4.11 -14.38
N PRO A 64 8.58 4.94 -15.21
CA PRO A 64 9.40 4.44 -16.33
C PRO A 64 10.59 3.56 -15.90
N PHE A 65 11.00 3.64 -14.64
CA PHE A 65 12.11 2.86 -14.07
C PHE A 65 11.65 1.61 -13.31
N ILE A 66 10.33 1.42 -13.15
CA ILE A 66 9.78 0.24 -12.48
C ILE A 66 9.57 -0.86 -13.53
N PRO A 67 10.18 -2.05 -13.36
CA PRO A 67 10.01 -3.15 -14.30
C PRO A 67 8.58 -3.69 -14.25
N GLU A 68 8.11 -4.22 -15.38
CA GLU A 68 6.83 -4.93 -15.44
C GLU A 68 6.88 -6.27 -14.70
N GLY A 69 5.71 -6.77 -14.31
CA GLY A 69 5.58 -8.10 -13.70
C GLY A 69 6.13 -8.19 -12.27
N ILE A 70 6.13 -7.08 -11.53
CA ILE A 70 6.45 -7.08 -10.10
C ILE A 70 5.51 -8.02 -9.34
N ARG A 71 6.02 -8.56 -8.24
CA ARG A 71 5.26 -9.41 -7.32
C ARG A 71 5.48 -8.93 -5.91
N ILE A 72 4.43 -8.98 -5.10
CA ILE A 72 4.52 -8.70 -3.68
C ILE A 72 4.51 -10.02 -2.93
N GLU A 73 5.55 -10.22 -2.12
CA GLU A 73 5.62 -11.31 -1.16
C GLU A 73 5.74 -10.72 0.24
N ARG A 74 4.99 -11.30 1.18
CA ARG A 74 5.04 -10.90 2.59
C ARG A 74 5.43 -12.09 3.45
N GLN A 75 6.41 -11.88 4.31
CA GLN A 75 6.88 -12.87 5.26
C GLN A 75 6.78 -12.29 6.67
N ASP A 76 6.51 -13.15 7.65
CA ASP A 76 6.49 -12.79 9.07
C ASP A 76 5.60 -11.60 9.47
N VAL A 77 4.50 -11.40 8.73
CA VAL A 77 3.54 -10.32 9.02
C VAL A 77 2.92 -10.52 10.40
N LYS A 78 3.06 -9.50 11.24
CA LYS A 78 2.39 -9.40 12.54
C LYS A 78 1.35 -8.28 12.47
N MET A 79 0.11 -8.59 12.81
CA MET A 79 -0.99 -7.64 12.85
C MET A 79 -1.48 -7.52 14.29
N SER A 80 -1.48 -6.29 14.79
CA SER A 80 -1.93 -5.97 16.14
C SER A 80 -3.15 -5.05 16.02
N ILE A 81 -4.32 -5.56 16.37
CA ILE A 81 -5.60 -4.86 16.20
C ILE A 81 -6.29 -4.81 17.56
N PHE A 82 -6.15 -3.67 18.22
CA PHE A 82 -6.78 -3.39 19.50
C PHE A 82 -7.70 -2.18 19.30
N MET A 83 -9.00 -2.38 19.42
CA MET A 83 -10.00 -1.31 19.49
C MET A 83 -10.14 -0.80 20.92
#